data_AF-W2NDY8-F1
#
_entry.id   AF-W2NDY8-F1
#
_cell.length_a   1.000
_cell.length_b   1.000
_cell.length_c   1.000
_cell.angle_alpha   90.00
_cell.angle_beta   90.00
_cell.angle_gamma   90.00
#
_symmetry.space_group_name_H-M   'P 1'
#
loop_
_entity.id
_entity.type
_entity.pdbx_description
1 polymer ?
#
loop_
_entity_poly.entity_id
_entity_poly.type
_entity_poly.pdbx_seq_one_letter_code
_entity_poly.pdbx_strand_id
1 'polypeptide(L)'
;MQGGETHRQVEALAQHSAAVQQMTAEQLGQVKAQQEHLAAKTPEYLQQQHDRNSAIHEQQQDMNQQMEEQRRFLEIQFRLLKAAEEAVGLQEKRLESLAEAVQPHLQARWGAFEQGAAPPSVNRSAERPAVTVAAAANLPVPPIYRGSSKKENRDFIVKPRHTSEHICDACIEQSTMVRVCGFELFKDERDITETEWKNYFLSAHIPDHTAYKTLEREVKSLCMNIELQDAESRLSRLMADFYTIVDRLTMEDGIQTEPKKVVGY
;
A
#
# COMPACT_ATOMS: atom_id res chain seq x y z
N MET A 1 -18.65 -116.08 14.50
CA MET A 1 -17.90 -115.05 13.77
C MET A 1 -18.51 -113.65 13.89
N GLN A 2 -19.81 -113.47 14.20
CA GLN A 2 -20.53 -112.19 14.01
C GLN A 2 -20.41 -111.13 15.15
N GLY A 3 -20.06 -111.52 16.38
CA GLY A 3 -20.03 -110.60 17.53
C GLY A 3 -18.77 -109.72 17.66
N GLY A 4 -17.68 -110.06 16.95
CA GLY A 4 -16.44 -109.30 17.00
C GLY A 4 -16.43 -108.05 16.11
N GLU A 5 -17.16 -108.09 14.99
CA GLU A 5 -17.27 -106.96 14.06
C GLU A 5 -18.20 -105.87 14.59
N THR A 6 -19.31 -106.24 15.22
CA THR A 6 -20.25 -105.29 15.83
C THR A 6 -19.63 -104.54 17.00
N HIS A 7 -18.84 -105.22 17.85
CA HIS A 7 -18.11 -104.56 18.93
C HIS A 7 -17.08 -103.55 18.41
N ARG A 8 -16.33 -103.88 17.34
CA ARG A 8 -15.40 -102.95 16.71
C ARG A 8 -16.10 -101.74 16.09
N GLN A 9 -17.28 -101.93 15.49
CA GLN A 9 -18.05 -100.83 14.92
C GLN A 9 -18.55 -99.87 16.00
N VAL A 10 -19.06 -100.38 17.13
CA VAL A 10 -19.51 -99.54 18.26
C VAL A 10 -18.34 -98.75 18.85
N GLU A 11 -17.18 -99.39 18.99
CA GLU A 11 -15.98 -98.74 19.53
C GLU A 11 -15.44 -97.66 18.57
N ALA A 12 -15.46 -97.91 17.25
CA ALA A 12 -15.13 -96.90 16.24
C ALA A 12 -16.12 -95.72 16.25
N LEU A 13 -17.42 -95.98 16.43
CA LEU A 13 -18.45 -94.94 16.53
C LEU A 13 -18.26 -94.09 17.80
N ALA A 14 -17.91 -94.71 18.92
CA ALA A 14 -17.64 -94.03 20.18
C ALA A 14 -16.40 -93.14 20.08
N GLN A 15 -15.31 -93.62 19.47
CA GLN A 15 -14.11 -92.83 19.20
C GLN A 15 -14.40 -91.65 18.27
N HIS A 16 -15.18 -91.87 17.22
CA HIS A 16 -15.59 -90.80 16.30
C HIS A 16 -16.45 -89.74 17.00
N SER A 17 -17.42 -90.17 17.82
CA SER A 17 -18.26 -89.27 18.62
C SER A 17 -17.44 -88.42 19.60
N ALA A 18 -16.50 -89.05 20.32
CA ALA A 18 -15.62 -88.35 21.24
C ALA A 18 -14.73 -87.32 20.51
N ALA A 19 -14.17 -87.68 19.35
CA ALA A 19 -13.39 -86.76 18.53
C ALA A 19 -14.22 -85.57 18.03
N VAL A 20 -15.46 -85.81 17.58
CA VAL A 20 -16.37 -84.74 17.16
C VAL A 20 -16.74 -83.81 18.32
N GLN A 21 -17.03 -84.36 19.50
CA GLN A 21 -17.31 -83.55 20.70
C GLN A 21 -16.11 -82.70 21.11
N GLN A 22 -14.89 -83.25 21.04
CA GLN A 22 -13.68 -82.50 21.34
C GLN A 22 -13.45 -81.36 20.34
N MET A 23 -13.57 -81.62 19.03
CA MET A 23 -13.49 -80.57 18.01
C MET A 23 -14.56 -79.50 18.21
N THR A 24 -15.78 -79.89 18.59
CA THR A 24 -16.88 -78.95 18.84
C THR A 24 -16.60 -78.07 20.05
N ALA A 25 -16.05 -78.63 21.13
CA ALA A 25 -15.68 -77.88 22.32
C ALA A 25 -14.52 -76.90 22.03
N GLU A 26 -13.53 -77.31 21.24
CA GLU A 26 -12.43 -76.44 20.81
C GLU A 26 -12.93 -75.28 19.94
N GLN A 27 -13.85 -75.55 19.00
CA GLN A 27 -14.46 -74.50 18.16
C GLN A 27 -15.28 -73.51 18.99
N LEU A 28 -16.09 -74.00 19.94
CA LEU A 28 -16.83 -73.14 20.88
C LEU A 28 -15.89 -72.26 21.72
N GLY A 29 -14.76 -72.82 22.18
CA GLY A 29 -13.73 -72.07 22.88
C GLY A 29 -13.10 -70.97 22.02
N GLN A 30 -12.78 -71.27 20.76
CA GLN A 30 -12.22 -70.28 19.83
C GLN A 30 -13.20 -69.15 19.52
N VAL A 31 -14.46 -69.46 19.27
CA VAL A 31 -15.51 -68.45 19.02
C VAL A 31 -15.71 -67.56 20.25
N LYS A 32 -15.74 -68.15 21.45
CA LYS A 32 -15.88 -67.39 22.70
C LYS A 32 -14.69 -66.45 22.92
N ALA A 33 -13.47 -66.93 22.71
CA ALA A 33 -12.27 -66.11 22.83
C ALA A 33 -12.26 -64.95 21.80
N GLN A 34 -12.70 -65.21 20.57
CA GLN A 34 -12.86 -64.16 19.56
C GLN A 34 -13.92 -63.13 19.97
N GLN A 35 -15.05 -63.58 20.54
CA GLN A 35 -16.11 -62.70 20.99
C GLN A 35 -15.67 -61.82 22.17
N GLU A 36 -14.94 -62.38 23.13
CA GLU A 36 -14.37 -61.61 24.25
C GLU A 36 -13.33 -60.59 23.77
N HIS A 37 -12.47 -60.97 22.81
CA HIS A 37 -11.50 -60.06 22.21
C HIS A 37 -12.16 -58.89 21.46
N LEU A 38 -13.21 -59.17 20.68
CA LEU A 38 -13.98 -58.14 19.98
C LEU A 38 -14.74 -57.25 20.98
N ALA A 39 -15.35 -57.84 22.00
CA ALA A 39 -16.05 -57.10 23.06
C ALA A 39 -15.10 -56.17 23.83
N ALA A 40 -13.86 -56.59 24.06
CA ALA A 40 -12.83 -55.77 24.71
C ALA A 40 -12.37 -54.58 23.83
N LYS A 41 -12.26 -54.76 22.51
CA LYS A 41 -11.81 -53.69 21.58
C LYS A 41 -12.91 -52.72 21.16
N THR A 42 -14.16 -53.14 21.20
CA THR A 42 -15.31 -52.30 20.83
C THR A 42 -15.39 -50.98 21.63
N PRO A 43 -15.26 -50.96 22.97
CA PRO A 43 -15.30 -49.71 23.73
C PRO A 43 -14.10 -48.79 23.43
N GLU A 44 -12.90 -49.34 23.24
CA GLU A 44 -11.71 -48.55 22.90
C GLU A 44 -11.90 -47.80 21.57
N TYR A 45 -12.43 -48.48 20.56
CA TYR A 45 -12.72 -47.87 19.27
C TYR A 45 -13.78 -46.77 19.37
N LEU A 46 -14.87 -47.02 20.10
CA LEU A 46 -15.93 -46.04 20.30
C LEU A 46 -15.44 -44.82 21.09
N GLN A 47 -14.62 -45.04 22.12
CA GLN A 47 -14.01 -43.97 22.89
C GLN A 47 -13.09 -43.11 22.02
N GLN A 48 -12.20 -43.75 21.24
CA GLN A 48 -11.31 -43.03 20.33
C GLN A 48 -12.07 -42.20 19.28
N GLN A 49 -13.19 -42.71 18.76
CA GLN A 49 -14.06 -41.96 17.87
C GLN A 49 -14.70 -40.76 18.56
N HIS A 50 -15.15 -40.93 19.80
CA HIS A 50 -15.71 -39.83 20.58
C HIS A 50 -14.67 -38.75 20.85
N ASP A 51 -13.48 -39.12 21.31
CA ASP A 51 -12.38 -38.18 21.60
C ASP A 51 -11.96 -37.41 20.34
N ARG A 52 -11.89 -38.09 19.19
CA ARG A 52 -11.60 -37.45 17.90
C ARG A 52 -12.66 -36.43 17.52
N ASN A 53 -13.93 -36.76 17.69
CA ASN A 53 -15.03 -35.85 17.37
C ASN A 53 -15.06 -34.64 18.32
N SER A 54 -14.79 -34.87 19.61
CA SER A 54 -14.68 -33.80 20.61
C SER A 54 -13.53 -32.85 20.28
N ALA A 55 -12.35 -33.37 19.93
CA ALA A 55 -11.20 -32.54 19.55
C ALA A 55 -11.46 -31.70 18.30
N ILE A 56 -12.13 -32.26 17.27
CA ILE A 56 -12.52 -31.50 16.07
C ILE A 56 -13.52 -30.40 16.43
N HIS A 57 -14.50 -30.70 17.30
CA HIS A 57 -15.48 -29.71 17.72
C HIS A 57 -14.84 -28.57 18.51
N GLU A 58 -13.93 -28.88 19.44
CA GLU A 58 -13.18 -27.90 20.22
C GLU A 58 -12.35 -26.99 19.29
N GLN A 59 -11.61 -27.58 18.35
CA GLN A 59 -10.86 -26.82 17.34
C GLN A 59 -11.76 -25.88 16.52
N GLN A 60 -12.96 -26.34 16.15
CA GLN A 60 -13.93 -25.51 15.42
C GLN A 60 -14.45 -24.35 16.27
N GLN A 61 -14.66 -24.57 17.57
CA GLN A 61 -15.08 -23.50 18.49
C GLN A 61 -13.99 -22.45 18.66
N ASP A 62 -12.74 -22.87 18.84
CA ASP A 62 -11.60 -21.95 18.94
C ASP A 62 -11.44 -21.11 17.68
N MET A 63 -11.52 -21.74 16.51
CA MET A 63 -11.45 -21.03 15.23
C MET A 63 -12.60 -20.02 15.08
N ASN A 64 -13.82 -20.39 15.46
CA ASN A 64 -14.96 -19.48 15.42
C ASN A 64 -14.79 -18.31 16.39
N GLN A 65 -14.25 -18.56 17.59
CA GLN A 65 -13.99 -17.51 18.57
C GLN A 65 -12.93 -16.53 18.05
N GLN A 66 -11.84 -17.03 17.46
CA GLN A 66 -10.81 -16.20 16.86
C GLN A 66 -11.35 -15.33 15.72
N MET A 67 -12.18 -15.91 14.84
CA MET A 67 -12.83 -15.17 13.75
C MET A 67 -13.75 -14.06 14.28
N GLU A 68 -14.47 -14.33 15.36
CA GLU A 68 -15.35 -13.35 16.01
C GLU A 68 -14.56 -12.22 16.69
N GLU A 69 -13.41 -12.52 17.27
CA GLU A 69 -12.48 -11.52 17.80
C GLU A 69 -11.90 -10.64 16.69
N GLN A 70 -11.47 -11.24 15.58
CA GLN A 70 -11.00 -10.49 14.40
C GLN A 70 -12.11 -9.61 13.81
N ARG A 71 -13.33 -10.14 13.70
CA ARG A 71 -14.50 -9.38 13.24
C ARG A 71 -14.75 -8.16 14.13
N ARG A 72 -14.80 -8.35 15.45
CA ARG A 72 -14.99 -7.26 16.41
C ARG A 72 -13.88 -6.23 16.35
N PHE A 73 -12.63 -6.67 16.18
CA PHE A 73 -11.51 -5.75 15.98
C PHE A 73 -11.70 -4.89 14.72
N LEU A 74 -12.03 -5.50 13.58
CA LEU A 74 -12.30 -4.77 12.34
C LEU A 74 -13.49 -3.81 12.48
N GLU A 75 -14.56 -4.22 13.14
CA GLU A 75 -15.73 -3.36 13.39
C GLU A 75 -15.36 -2.11 14.21
N ILE A 76 -14.51 -2.26 15.24
CA ILE A 76 -14.00 -1.14 16.03
C ILE A 76 -13.13 -0.22 15.16
N GLN A 77 -12.22 -0.78 14.36
CA GLN A 77 -11.37 0.02 13.47
C GLN A 77 -12.19 0.80 12.44
N PHE A 78 -13.20 0.17 11.84
CA PHE A 78 -14.08 0.82 10.88
C PHE A 78 -14.89 1.95 11.54
N ARG A 79 -15.40 1.73 12.75
CA ARG A 79 -16.13 2.76 13.50
C ARG A 79 -15.26 3.98 13.80
N LEU A 80 -14.01 3.74 14.21
CA LEU A 80 -13.04 4.81 14.46
C LEU A 80 -12.73 5.60 13.18
N LEU A 81 -12.51 4.88 12.07
CA LEU A 81 -12.27 5.49 10.77
C LEU A 81 -13.46 6.35 10.32
N LYS A 82 -14.70 5.88 10.51
CA LYS A 82 -15.90 6.64 10.17
C LYS A 82 -16.04 7.92 10.99
N ALA A 83 -15.75 7.86 12.30
CA ALA A 83 -15.74 9.05 13.14
C ALA A 83 -14.66 10.06 12.72
N ALA A 84 -13.48 9.58 12.30
CA ALA A 84 -12.44 10.44 11.77
C ALA A 84 -12.84 11.10 10.44
N GLU A 85 -13.48 10.35 9.53
CA GLU A 85 -14.03 10.88 8.28
C GLU A 85 -15.04 12.01 8.53
N GLU A 86 -15.97 11.81 9.47
CA GLU A 86 -16.95 12.84 9.84
C GLU A 86 -16.27 14.10 10.43
N ALA A 87 -15.24 13.92 11.25
CA ALA A 87 -14.47 15.04 11.82
C ALA A 87 -13.71 15.83 10.73
N VAL A 88 -13.13 15.13 9.76
CA VAL A 88 -12.45 15.76 8.61
C VAL A 88 -13.46 16.49 7.73
N GLY A 89 -14.63 15.91 7.47
CA GLY A 89 -15.69 16.59 6.72
C GLY A 89 -16.21 17.86 7.41
N LEU A 90 -16.22 17.90 8.75
CA LEU A 90 -16.52 19.12 9.50
C LEU A 90 -15.41 20.17 9.36
N GLN A 91 -14.15 19.74 9.31
CA GLN A 91 -13.00 20.63 9.08
C GLN A 91 -13.01 21.20 7.66
N GLU A 92 -13.34 20.40 6.65
CA GLU A 92 -13.48 20.81 5.25
C GLU A 92 -14.54 21.92 5.10
N LYS A 93 -15.73 21.72 5.68
CA LYS A 93 -16.79 22.75 5.68
C LYS A 93 -16.35 24.07 6.34
N ARG A 94 -15.52 24.01 7.38
CA ARG A 94 -14.95 25.21 8.01
C ARG A 94 -13.94 25.91 7.11
N LEU A 95 -13.13 25.15 6.38
CA LEU A 95 -12.19 25.67 5.39
C LEU A 95 -12.91 26.35 4.22
N GLU A 96 -13.98 25.74 3.70
CA GLU A 96 -14.82 26.33 2.66
C GLU A 96 -15.46 27.64 3.13
N SER A 97 -16.05 27.65 4.33
CA SER A 97 -16.63 28.88 4.90
C SER A 97 -15.60 29.99 5.11
N LEU A 98 -14.37 29.65 5.52
CA LEU A 98 -13.28 30.61 5.67
C LEU A 98 -12.81 31.13 4.30
N ALA A 99 -12.72 30.25 3.30
CA ALA A 99 -12.36 30.63 1.94
C ALA A 99 -13.39 31.62 1.36
N GLU A 100 -14.69 31.34 1.51
CA GLU A 100 -15.78 32.25 1.09
C GLU A 100 -15.72 33.59 1.82
N ALA A 101 -15.45 33.61 3.13
CA ALA A 101 -15.37 34.84 3.91
C ALA A 101 -14.19 35.74 3.50
N VAL A 102 -13.08 35.13 3.06
CA VAL A 102 -11.86 35.84 2.66
C VAL A 102 -11.88 36.20 1.18
N GLN A 103 -12.68 35.53 0.35
CA GLN A 103 -12.84 35.76 -1.09
C GLN A 103 -13.14 37.22 -1.48
N PRO A 104 -14.07 37.96 -0.84
CA PRO A 104 -14.29 39.37 -1.17
C PRO A 104 -13.09 40.27 -0.83
N HIS A 105 -12.34 39.94 0.23
CA HIS A 105 -11.13 40.70 0.59
C HIS A 105 -9.97 40.43 -0.38
N LEU A 106 -9.81 39.18 -0.82
CA LEU A 106 -8.88 38.84 -1.89
C LEU A 106 -9.27 39.54 -3.20
N GLN A 107 -10.54 39.52 -3.58
CA GLN A 107 -11.01 40.16 -4.82
C GLN A 107 -10.86 41.69 -4.78
N ALA A 108 -11.06 42.33 -3.61
CA ALA A 108 -10.80 43.76 -3.46
C ALA A 108 -9.30 44.12 -3.54
N ARG A 109 -8.43 43.28 -2.97
CA ARG A 109 -6.98 43.50 -2.96
C ARG A 109 -6.31 43.21 -4.31
N TRP A 110 -6.82 42.24 -5.05
CA TRP A 110 -6.27 41.81 -6.34
C TRP A 110 -7.02 42.40 -7.54
N GLY A 111 -8.30 42.77 -7.41
CA GLY A 111 -9.06 43.44 -8.47
C GLY A 111 -8.53 44.83 -8.86
N ALA A 112 -7.76 45.47 -7.96
CA ALA A 112 -7.02 46.70 -8.25
C ALA A 112 -5.87 46.49 -9.26
N PHE A 113 -5.42 45.25 -9.48
CA PHE A 113 -4.42 44.91 -10.50
C PHE A 113 -5.05 44.55 -11.86
N GLU A 114 -6.29 44.05 -11.90
CA GLU A 114 -7.00 43.75 -13.16
C GLU A 114 -7.57 45.01 -13.83
N GLN A 115 -8.00 46.00 -13.05
CA GLN A 115 -8.38 47.30 -13.58
C GLN A 115 -7.12 48.16 -13.69
N GLY A 116 -6.47 48.14 -14.85
CA GLY A 116 -5.30 48.96 -15.16
C GLY A 116 -5.56 50.47 -15.05
N ALA A 117 -5.65 50.98 -13.82
CA ALA A 117 -5.80 52.40 -13.53
C ALA A 117 -4.41 53.04 -13.53
N ALA A 118 -3.95 53.45 -14.71
CA ALA A 118 -2.87 54.41 -14.84
C ALA A 118 -3.32 55.79 -14.31
N PRO A 119 -2.44 56.56 -13.63
CA PRO A 119 -2.77 57.93 -13.26
C PRO A 119 -2.87 58.82 -14.53
N PRO A 120 -3.67 59.90 -14.51
CA PRO A 120 -3.94 60.68 -15.71
C PRO A 120 -2.72 61.52 -16.09
N SER A 121 -2.10 61.21 -17.24
CA SER A 121 -1.06 62.06 -17.83
C SER A 121 -1.68 63.13 -18.73
N VAL A 122 -1.41 64.38 -18.37
CA VAL A 122 -1.69 65.60 -19.15
C VAL A 122 -0.99 65.55 -20.52
N ASN A 123 -1.71 66.04 -21.53
CA ASN A 123 -1.34 66.21 -22.94
C ASN A 123 0.09 66.73 -23.22
N ARG A 124 0.72 66.28 -24.33
CA ARG A 124 0.87 67.07 -25.59
C ARG A 124 2.00 66.56 -26.52
N SER A 125 1.59 66.35 -27.78
CA SER A 125 2.30 66.48 -29.07
C SER A 125 3.38 65.48 -29.51
N ALA A 126 3.26 65.18 -30.81
CA ALA A 126 4.04 64.28 -31.62
C ALA A 126 5.40 64.85 -32.07
N GLU A 127 6.42 64.00 -32.07
CA GLU A 127 7.50 63.98 -33.07
C GLU A 127 8.20 62.61 -33.02
N ARG A 128 8.28 61.92 -34.16
CA ARG A 128 9.27 60.84 -34.39
C ARG A 128 10.51 61.51 -34.94
N PRO A 129 11.73 61.19 -34.46
CA PRO A 129 12.42 60.05 -35.06
C PRO A 129 13.40 59.31 -34.12
N ALA A 130 14.05 58.30 -34.72
CA ALA A 130 15.17 57.50 -34.24
C ALA A 130 14.82 56.32 -33.32
N VAL A 131 14.68 55.17 -33.98
CA VAL A 131 14.85 53.84 -33.40
C VAL A 131 16.19 53.80 -32.66
N THR A 132 16.12 53.81 -31.34
CA THR A 132 17.14 53.23 -30.49
C THR A 132 16.40 52.17 -29.72
N VAL A 133 16.64 50.89 -30.04
CA VAL A 133 16.20 49.78 -29.20
C VAL A 133 17.03 49.88 -27.92
N ALA A 134 16.55 50.70 -26.99
CA ALA A 134 17.05 50.72 -25.63
C ALA A 134 16.69 49.36 -25.04
N ALA A 135 17.73 48.59 -24.72
CA ALA A 135 17.63 47.31 -24.06
C ALA A 135 16.63 47.39 -22.90
N ALA A 136 15.54 46.61 -23.00
CA ALA A 136 14.64 46.35 -21.91
C ALA A 136 15.36 45.48 -20.87
N ALA A 137 16.28 46.07 -20.11
CA ALA A 137 17.10 45.41 -19.09
C ALA A 137 16.32 45.07 -17.79
N ASN A 138 14.97 45.01 -17.85
CA ASN A 138 14.12 44.71 -16.69
C ASN A 138 13.02 43.67 -16.98
N LEU A 139 13.10 42.95 -18.10
CA LEU A 139 12.31 41.73 -18.25
C LEU A 139 13.05 40.58 -17.54
N PRO A 140 12.42 39.83 -16.63
CA PRO A 140 13.05 38.66 -16.03
C PRO A 140 13.41 37.70 -17.17
N VAL A 141 14.71 37.44 -17.34
CA VAL A 141 15.20 36.44 -18.29
C VAL A 141 14.46 35.13 -18.01
N PRO A 142 13.85 34.47 -19.03
CA PRO A 142 13.20 33.19 -18.84
C PRO A 142 14.15 32.21 -18.14
N PRO A 143 13.70 31.45 -17.14
CA PRO A 143 14.54 30.44 -16.52
C PRO A 143 14.98 29.43 -17.58
N ILE A 144 16.29 29.21 -17.69
CA ILE A 144 16.89 28.24 -18.62
C ILE A 144 17.13 26.94 -17.87
N TYR A 145 16.57 25.83 -18.36
CA TYR A 145 16.88 24.49 -17.86
C TYR A 145 18.28 24.08 -18.31
N ARG A 146 19.18 23.91 -17.35
CA ARG A 146 20.56 23.46 -17.59
C ARG A 146 20.75 21.97 -17.37
N GLY A 147 19.76 21.27 -16.81
CA GLY A 147 19.82 19.83 -16.57
C GLY A 147 20.96 19.42 -15.64
N SER A 148 21.30 20.30 -14.70
CA SER A 148 22.36 20.11 -13.70
C SER A 148 21.93 19.16 -12.57
N SER A 149 20.62 19.01 -12.31
CA SER A 149 20.09 18.12 -11.27
C SER A 149 18.67 17.64 -11.57
N LYS A 150 18.30 16.46 -11.05
CA LYS A 150 16.91 15.99 -11.02
C LYS A 150 15.99 16.98 -10.29
N LYS A 151 16.50 17.70 -9.28
CA LYS A 151 15.76 18.77 -8.59
C LYS A 151 15.44 19.94 -9.52
N GLU A 152 16.40 20.35 -10.35
CA GLU A 152 16.20 21.40 -11.36
C GLU A 152 15.16 20.98 -12.41
N ASN A 153 15.16 19.69 -12.78
CA ASN A 153 14.19 19.10 -13.70
C ASN A 153 12.74 19.21 -13.14
N ARG A 154 12.55 18.89 -11.86
CA ARG A 154 11.24 19.06 -11.16
C ARG A 154 10.80 20.51 -11.07
N ASP A 155 11.70 21.40 -10.62
CA ASP A 155 11.38 22.82 -10.39
C ASP A 155 11.05 23.58 -11.69
N PHE A 156 11.46 23.05 -12.84
CA PHE A 156 11.21 23.65 -14.16
C PHE A 156 9.73 23.60 -14.55
N ILE A 157 8.99 22.56 -14.14
CA ILE A 157 7.53 22.45 -14.36
C ILE A 157 6.72 23.19 -13.29
N VAL A 158 7.16 23.16 -12.03
CA VAL A 158 6.35 23.60 -10.88
C VAL A 158 6.20 25.13 -10.76
N LYS A 159 7.01 25.94 -11.46
CA LYS A 159 6.83 27.40 -11.47
C LYS A 159 5.67 27.81 -12.37
N PRO A 160 4.61 28.47 -11.85
CA PRO A 160 3.38 28.79 -12.58
C PRO A 160 3.53 29.86 -13.68
N ARG A 161 4.76 30.18 -14.11
CA ARG A 161 5.04 31.09 -15.23
C ARG A 161 5.07 30.41 -16.60
N HIS A 162 4.91 29.08 -16.66
CA HIS A 162 4.99 28.30 -17.90
C HIS A 162 3.68 27.59 -18.25
N THR A 163 2.54 28.24 -17.99
CA THR A 163 1.22 27.87 -18.51
C THR A 163 1.03 28.21 -19.99
N SER A 164 2.10 28.44 -20.75
CA SER A 164 2.01 28.23 -22.19
C SER A 164 2.06 26.72 -22.39
N GLU A 165 1.06 26.16 -23.04
CA GLU A 165 0.93 24.72 -23.28
C GLU A 165 2.18 24.08 -23.92
N HIS A 166 3.13 24.87 -24.43
CA HIS A 166 4.35 24.45 -25.11
C HIS A 166 5.60 24.57 -24.21
N ILE A 167 6.38 23.48 -24.13
CA ILE A 167 7.78 23.53 -23.71
C ILE A 167 8.55 24.21 -24.84
N CYS A 168 8.91 25.48 -24.68
CA CYS A 168 9.71 26.16 -25.71
C CYS A 168 11.16 25.65 -25.66
N ASP A 169 11.68 25.16 -26.79
CA ASP A 169 13.10 24.82 -27.00
C ASP A 169 14.05 25.93 -26.54
N ALA A 170 13.61 27.19 -26.63
CA ALA A 170 14.31 28.37 -26.14
C ALA A 170 14.56 28.40 -24.61
N CYS A 171 13.85 27.57 -23.84
CA CYS A 171 13.96 27.47 -22.39
C CYS A 171 14.89 26.33 -21.93
N ILE A 172 15.45 25.54 -22.85
CA ILE A 172 16.40 24.47 -22.57
C ILE A 172 17.77 24.88 -23.11
N GLU A 173 18.82 24.74 -22.30
CA GLU A 173 20.17 24.98 -22.77
C GLU A 173 20.53 24.01 -23.91
N GLN A 174 21.01 24.53 -25.04
CA GLN A 174 21.25 23.72 -26.24
C GLN A 174 22.12 22.49 -25.96
N SER A 175 23.18 22.63 -25.16
CA SER A 175 24.05 21.50 -24.78
C SER A 175 23.31 20.43 -23.96
N THR A 176 22.36 20.85 -23.13
CA THR A 176 21.51 19.98 -22.34
C THR A 176 20.46 19.30 -23.20
N MET A 177 19.89 20.01 -24.18
CA MET A 177 18.97 19.45 -25.17
C MET A 177 19.66 18.33 -25.95
N VAL A 178 20.81 18.61 -26.57
CA VAL A 178 21.61 17.61 -27.33
C VAL A 178 21.87 16.36 -26.49
N ARG A 179 22.28 16.56 -25.23
CA ARG A 179 22.62 15.46 -24.33
C ARG A 179 21.40 14.61 -23.99
N VAL A 180 20.29 15.24 -23.58
CA VAL A 180 19.08 14.51 -23.20
C VAL A 180 18.50 13.78 -24.40
N CYS A 181 18.42 14.44 -25.56
CA CYS A 181 17.97 13.83 -26.80
C CYS A 181 18.83 12.61 -27.19
N GLY A 182 20.15 12.76 -27.21
CA GLY A 182 21.07 11.72 -27.68
C GLY A 182 21.30 10.56 -26.70
N PHE A 183 21.36 10.84 -25.39
CA PHE A 183 21.79 9.85 -24.39
C PHE A 183 20.67 9.34 -23.48
N GLU A 184 19.55 10.07 -23.35
CA GLU A 184 18.46 9.69 -22.46
C GLU A 184 17.20 9.31 -23.23
N LEU A 185 16.85 10.05 -24.28
CA LEU A 185 15.68 9.79 -25.14
C LEU A 185 16.02 9.03 -26.42
N PHE A 186 17.31 8.91 -26.76
CA PHE A 186 17.83 8.22 -27.95
C PHE A 186 17.21 8.67 -29.27
N LYS A 187 17.03 9.99 -29.45
CA LYS A 187 16.45 10.62 -30.64
C LYS A 187 17.22 11.86 -31.08
N ASP A 188 17.07 12.26 -32.34
CA ASP A 188 17.51 13.59 -32.81
C ASP A 188 16.61 14.66 -32.20
N GLU A 189 17.16 15.84 -31.94
CA GLU A 189 16.42 16.98 -31.39
C GLU A 189 15.16 17.32 -32.21
N ARG A 190 15.20 17.11 -33.53
CA ARG A 190 14.09 17.40 -34.44
C ARG A 190 12.96 16.36 -34.40
N ASP A 191 13.22 15.20 -33.81
CA ASP A 191 12.29 14.07 -33.77
C ASP A 191 11.59 13.93 -32.41
N ILE A 192 11.91 14.82 -31.46
CA ILE A 192 11.30 14.82 -30.13
C ILE A 192 10.05 15.69 -30.13
N THR A 193 8.93 15.07 -29.76
CA THR A 193 7.66 15.77 -29.61
C THR A 193 7.56 16.47 -28.27
N GLU A 194 6.73 17.50 -28.19
CA GLU A 194 6.46 18.22 -26.95
C GLU A 194 5.90 17.30 -25.84
N THR A 195 5.10 16.30 -26.22
CA THR A 195 4.58 15.28 -25.30
C THR A 195 5.71 14.43 -24.70
N GLU A 196 6.74 14.12 -25.49
CA GLU A 196 7.90 13.36 -25.00
C GLU A 196 8.76 14.18 -24.05
N TRP A 197 8.92 15.48 -24.33
CA TRP A 197 9.52 16.41 -23.36
C TRP A 197 8.70 16.47 -22.08
N LYS A 198 7.37 16.65 -22.17
CA LYS A 198 6.48 16.64 -21.01
C LYS A 198 6.65 15.35 -20.20
N ASN A 199 6.66 14.20 -20.85
CA ASN A 199 6.84 12.91 -20.19
C ASN A 199 8.23 12.78 -19.53
N TYR A 200 9.28 13.28 -20.18
CA TYR A 200 10.63 13.30 -19.61
C TYR A 200 10.69 14.14 -18.32
N PHE A 201 10.15 15.35 -18.33
CA PHE A 201 10.11 16.20 -17.14
C PHE A 201 9.16 15.63 -16.06
N LEU A 202 8.01 15.07 -16.44
CA LEU A 202 7.10 14.40 -15.51
C LEU A 202 7.69 13.13 -14.90
N SER A 203 8.55 12.40 -15.63
CA SER A 203 9.25 11.23 -15.09
C SER A 203 10.19 11.59 -13.94
N ALA A 204 10.66 12.85 -13.88
CA ALA A 204 11.46 13.33 -12.76
C ALA A 204 10.69 13.42 -11.43
N HIS A 205 9.35 13.37 -11.47
CA HIS A 205 8.47 13.27 -10.30
C HIS A 205 8.18 11.82 -9.88
N ILE A 206 8.60 10.82 -10.67
CA ILE A 206 8.40 9.42 -10.31
C ILE A 206 9.57 8.97 -9.42
N PRO A 207 9.31 8.57 -8.17
CA PRO A 207 10.35 8.03 -7.31
C PRO A 207 10.88 6.69 -7.85
N ASP A 208 12.20 6.52 -7.81
CA ASP A 208 12.87 5.26 -8.19
C ASP A 208 12.50 4.13 -7.19
N HIS A 209 12.62 2.87 -7.60
CA HIS A 209 12.32 1.71 -6.74
C HIS A 209 13.18 1.68 -5.45
N THR A 210 14.35 2.35 -5.46
CA THR A 210 15.25 2.50 -4.30
C THR A 210 14.76 3.58 -3.34
N ALA A 211 13.91 4.50 -3.80
CA ALA A 211 13.42 5.63 -3.01
C ALA A 211 12.55 5.15 -1.85
N TYR A 212 11.67 4.15 -2.07
CA TYR A 212 10.84 3.57 -1.00
C TYR A 212 11.69 2.88 0.09
N LYS A 213 12.70 2.09 -0.29
CA LYS A 213 13.61 1.43 0.67
C LYS A 213 14.45 2.43 1.46
N THR A 214 14.82 3.55 0.81
CA THR A 214 15.59 4.62 1.45
C THR A 214 14.69 5.45 2.38
N LEU A 215 13.47 5.74 1.96
CA LEU A 215 12.45 6.42 2.75
C LEU A 215 12.15 5.63 4.02
N GLU A 216 11.92 4.32 3.91
CA GLU A 216 11.66 3.45 5.06
C GLU A 216 12.81 3.49 6.07
N ARG A 217 14.06 3.43 5.60
CA ARG A 217 15.25 3.51 6.46
C ARG A 217 15.33 4.84 7.19
N GLU A 218 15.12 5.94 6.48
CA GLU A 218 15.28 7.28 7.05
C GLU A 218 14.13 7.69 7.96
N VAL A 219 12.90 7.33 7.61
CA VAL A 219 11.73 7.50 8.48
C VAL A 219 11.87 6.67 9.75
N LYS A 220 12.42 5.44 9.68
CA LYS A 220 12.73 4.64 10.88
C LYS A 220 13.80 5.26 11.77
N SER A 221 14.73 6.02 11.19
CA SER A 221 15.76 6.74 11.95
C SER A 221 15.28 8.09 12.50
N LEU A 222 14.09 8.54 12.09
CA LEU A 222 13.52 9.80 12.55
C LEU A 222 13.13 9.67 14.03
N CYS A 223 13.70 10.53 14.87
CA CYS A 223 13.39 10.56 16.29
C CYS A 223 13.10 12.00 16.75
N MET A 224 12.22 12.13 17.74
CA MET A 224 11.91 13.43 18.33
C MET A 224 13.14 14.00 19.04
N ASN A 225 13.53 15.24 18.72
CA ASN A 225 14.63 15.91 19.38
C ASN A 225 14.26 16.30 20.82
N ILE A 226 14.81 15.60 21.81
CA ILE A 226 14.51 15.85 23.23
C ILE A 226 15.21 17.08 23.83
N GLU A 227 16.12 17.72 23.11
CA GLU A 227 16.84 18.93 23.56
C GLU A 227 15.95 20.19 23.49
N LEU A 228 14.87 20.15 22.71
CA LEU A 228 13.89 21.23 22.62
C LEU A 228 12.92 21.17 23.81
N GLN A 229 12.76 22.29 24.52
CA GLN A 229 11.95 22.34 25.75
C GLN A 229 10.47 22.11 25.49
N ASP A 230 9.93 22.74 24.46
CA ASP A 230 8.50 22.75 24.18
C ASP A 230 8.08 21.57 23.27
N ALA A 231 6.89 21.03 23.50
CA ALA A 231 6.38 19.86 22.78
C ALA A 231 5.95 20.21 21.34
N GLU A 232 5.42 21.41 21.13
CA GLU A 232 5.05 21.90 19.79
C GLU A 232 6.32 22.06 18.94
N SER A 233 7.35 22.68 19.49
CA SER A 233 8.66 22.84 18.83
C SER A 233 9.31 21.50 18.45
N ARG A 234 9.20 20.50 19.33
CA ARG A 234 9.67 19.12 19.10
C ARG A 234 8.95 18.45 17.93
N LEU A 235 7.62 18.59 17.90
CA LEU A 235 6.80 18.04 16.83
C LEU A 235 7.01 18.77 15.51
N SER A 236 7.06 20.11 15.51
CA SER A 236 7.34 20.92 14.32
C SER A 236 8.69 20.56 13.72
N ARG A 237 9.71 20.34 14.55
CA ARG A 237 11.03 19.94 14.07
C ARG A 237 11.01 18.54 13.44
N LEU A 238 10.37 17.58 14.11
CA LEU A 238 10.22 16.23 13.59
C LEU A 238 9.49 16.20 12.24
N MET A 239 8.40 16.98 12.11
CA MET A 239 7.66 17.11 10.86
C MET A 239 8.49 17.77 9.75
N ALA A 240 9.27 18.81 10.08
CA ALA A 240 10.15 19.45 9.12
C ALA A 240 11.24 18.48 8.61
N ASP A 241 11.82 17.68 9.51
CA ASP A 241 12.82 16.67 9.15
C ASP A 241 12.19 15.56 8.28
N PHE A 242 10.96 15.15 8.58
CA PHE A 242 10.19 14.23 7.72
C PHE A 242 9.97 14.79 6.31
N TYR A 243 9.40 15.99 6.18
CA TYR A 243 9.14 16.59 4.86
C TYR A 243 10.43 16.83 4.06
N THR A 244 11.54 17.13 4.73
CA THR A 244 12.86 17.25 4.09
C THR A 244 13.30 15.94 3.44
N ILE A 245 13.07 14.80 4.09
CA ILE A 245 13.38 13.48 3.54
C ILE A 245 12.48 13.17 2.35
N VAL A 246 11.19 13.49 2.47
CA VAL A 246 10.19 13.26 1.42
C VAL A 246 10.50 14.07 0.14
N ASP A 247 10.79 15.37 0.26
CA ASP A 247 11.19 16.24 -0.87
C ASP A 247 12.47 15.70 -1.52
N ARG A 248 13.47 15.35 -0.71
CA ARG A 248 14.75 14.84 -1.21
C ARG A 248 14.60 13.54 -1.98
N LEU A 249 13.67 12.67 -1.57
CA LEU A 249 13.41 11.39 -2.23
C LEU A 249 12.40 11.50 -3.38
N THR A 250 11.85 12.68 -3.66
CA THR A 250 10.82 12.88 -4.68
C THR A 250 9.57 12.03 -4.41
N MET A 251 9.20 11.93 -3.14
CA MET A 251 8.10 11.09 -2.67
C MET A 251 6.84 11.91 -2.32
N GLU A 252 6.83 13.21 -2.62
CA GLU A 252 5.74 14.13 -2.25
C GLU A 252 4.38 13.69 -2.82
N ASP A 253 4.35 13.29 -4.10
CA ASP A 253 3.14 12.76 -4.75
C ASP A 253 2.82 11.32 -4.32
N GLY A 254 3.86 10.50 -4.09
CA GLY A 254 3.73 9.10 -3.66
C GLY A 254 3.15 8.94 -2.25
N ILE A 255 3.44 9.89 -1.35
CA ILE A 255 2.93 9.90 0.03
C ILE A 255 1.48 10.39 0.08
N GLN A 256 1.09 11.30 -0.81
CA GLN A 256 -0.30 11.76 -0.94
C GLN A 256 -1.20 10.69 -1.55
N THR A 257 -0.69 9.93 -2.53
CA THR A 257 -1.46 8.90 -3.25
C THR A 257 -1.53 7.57 -2.51
N GLU A 258 -0.46 7.13 -1.82
CA GLU A 258 -0.43 5.85 -1.10
C GLU A 258 0.32 5.94 0.25
N PRO A 259 -0.24 6.60 1.27
CA PRO A 259 0.40 6.77 2.58
C PRO A 259 0.71 5.43 3.28
N LYS A 260 -0.04 4.36 2.94
CA LYS A 260 0.10 3.00 3.50
C LYS A 260 1.39 2.27 3.07
N LYS A 261 2.05 2.67 1.97
CA LYS A 261 3.31 2.04 1.53
C LYS A 261 4.55 2.61 2.22
N VAL A 262 4.39 3.73 2.93
CA VAL A 262 5.50 4.44 3.61
C VAL A 262 5.65 4.00 5.07
N VAL A 263 4.55 3.57 5.69
CA VAL A 263 4.51 3.00 7.03
C VAL A 263 4.21 1.52 6.85
N GLY A 264 5.24 0.72 6.57
CA GLY A 264 5.08 -0.73 6.52
C GLY A 264 4.48 -1.23 7.83
N TYR A 265 3.22 -1.66 7.78
CA TYR A 265 2.57 -2.46 8.80
C TYR A 265 2.84 -3.94 8.53
#